data_AF-A0A1F7JCV6-F1
#
_entry.id   AF-A0A1F7JCV6-F1
#
_cell.length_a   1.000
_cell.length_b   1.000
_cell.length_c   1.000
_cell.angle_alpha   90.00
_cell.angle_beta   90.00
_cell.angle_gamma   90.00
#
_symmetry.space_group_name_H-M   'P 1'
#
loop_
_entity.id
_entity.type
_entity.pdbx_description
1 polymer ?
#
loop_
_entity_poly.entity_id
_entity_poly.type
_entity_poly.pdbx_seq_one_letter_code
_entity_poly.pdbx_strand_id
1 'polypeptide(L)'
;MTLTNFYTKDLVAEKYRDNIGHYTYGNPSIFDWNEGAILKIGKFCSFAEDVTIFLGGEHHTDWITTYPFPALYQIWPEAKDVKGHPKTKGDVIIGNDVWIGYGATILSGITIGNGAVIGARSVVTHNVADYTMVAGNPARIIKKRFDDKTIQRLNLTKWWNWPTEKIRNNLNNLCSSHINKLIV
;
A
#
# COMPACT_ATOMS: atom_id res chain seq x y z
N MET A 1 17.95 -23.39 4.39
CA MET A 1 17.28 -22.47 5.33
C MET A 1 15.94 -22.13 4.72
N THR A 2 14.85 -22.75 5.16
CA THR A 2 13.50 -22.41 4.70
C THR A 2 13.16 -21.03 5.27
N LEU A 3 13.05 -20.02 4.40
CA LEU A 3 12.69 -18.64 4.74
C LEU A 3 11.21 -18.56 5.12
N THR A 4 10.80 -19.20 6.21
CA THR A 4 9.39 -19.25 6.63
C THR A 4 8.89 -17.92 7.21
N ASN A 5 9.78 -16.99 7.57
CA ASN A 5 9.42 -15.71 8.18
C ASN A 5 10.16 -14.54 7.52
N PHE A 6 10.07 -14.40 6.19
CA PHE A 6 10.75 -13.31 5.48
C PHE A 6 9.77 -12.40 4.73
N TYR A 7 8.73 -12.96 4.11
CA TYR A 7 7.81 -12.16 3.31
C TYR A 7 6.74 -11.53 4.18
N THR A 8 6.19 -10.39 3.75
CA THR A 8 5.20 -9.63 4.52
C THR A 8 3.99 -10.49 4.91
N LYS A 9 3.54 -11.39 4.03
CA LYS A 9 2.44 -12.32 4.31
C LYS A 9 2.73 -13.28 5.48
N ASP A 10 4.00 -13.56 5.77
CA ASP A 10 4.38 -14.44 6.87
C ASP A 10 4.40 -13.67 8.21
N LEU A 11 4.50 -12.33 8.16
CA LEU A 11 4.69 -11.44 9.31
C LEU A 11 3.39 -10.77 9.79
N VAL A 12 2.39 -10.64 8.91
CA VAL A 12 1.11 -10.01 9.25
C VAL A 12 0.06 -11.02 9.75
N ALA A 13 -1.03 -10.48 10.32
CA ALA A 13 -2.19 -11.26 10.75
C ALA A 13 -2.77 -12.12 9.61
N GLU A 14 -3.29 -13.29 9.97
CA GLU A 14 -3.78 -14.31 9.02
C GLU A 14 -4.78 -13.77 8.00
N LYS A 15 -5.69 -12.87 8.44
CA LYS A 15 -6.72 -12.26 7.60
C LYS A 15 -6.20 -11.47 6.39
N TYR A 16 -4.93 -11.07 6.39
CA TYR A 16 -4.33 -10.31 5.28
C TYR A 16 -3.49 -11.16 4.33
N ARG A 17 -3.12 -12.39 4.72
CA ARG A 17 -2.06 -13.17 4.05
C ARG A 17 -2.35 -13.45 2.58
N ASP A 18 -3.59 -13.81 2.27
CA ASP A 18 -4.02 -14.13 0.91
C ASP A 18 -4.08 -12.91 -0.02
N ASN A 19 -4.10 -11.71 0.55
CA ASN A 19 -4.12 -10.45 -0.18
C ASN A 19 -2.73 -9.84 -0.39
N ILE A 20 -1.66 -10.54 0.02
CA ILE A 20 -0.27 -10.08 -0.13
C ILE A 20 0.44 -10.90 -1.19
N GLY A 21 0.90 -10.22 -2.23
CA GLY A 21 1.62 -10.83 -3.34
C GLY A 21 2.96 -11.44 -2.95
N HIS A 22 3.35 -12.48 -3.70
CA HIS A 22 4.64 -13.14 -3.56
C HIS A 22 5.82 -12.16 -3.66
N TYR A 23 6.90 -12.48 -2.96
CA TYR A 23 8.16 -11.73 -2.93
C TYR A 23 8.10 -10.34 -2.29
N THR A 24 6.93 -9.90 -1.84
CA THR A 24 6.79 -8.68 -1.04
C THR A 24 7.34 -8.90 0.37
N TYR A 25 8.21 -8.01 0.84
CA TYR A 25 8.89 -8.14 2.13
C TYR A 25 8.83 -6.84 2.96
N GLY A 26 9.13 -7.00 4.25
CA GLY A 26 9.02 -5.96 5.28
C GLY A 26 7.75 -6.12 6.13
N ASN A 27 7.70 -5.45 7.28
CA ASN A 27 6.66 -5.63 8.29
C ASN A 27 5.95 -4.30 8.61
N PRO A 28 5.02 -3.84 7.76
CA PRO A 28 4.26 -2.63 8.03
C PRO A 28 3.30 -2.83 9.21
N SER A 29 3.11 -1.79 10.01
CA SER A 29 2.06 -1.74 11.03
C SER A 29 0.72 -1.47 10.34
N ILE A 30 -0.25 -2.37 10.54
CA ILE A 30 -1.59 -2.26 9.95
C ILE A 30 -2.59 -1.94 11.06
N PHE A 31 -3.25 -0.79 10.96
CA PHE A 31 -4.31 -0.36 11.87
C PHE A 31 -5.67 -0.53 11.20
N ASP A 32 -6.53 -1.35 11.82
CA ASP A 32 -7.83 -1.72 11.29
C ASP A 32 -8.86 -1.80 12.44
N TRP A 33 -9.92 -1.01 12.34
CA TRP A 33 -11.04 -0.99 13.29
C TRP A 33 -12.20 -1.88 12.86
N ASN A 34 -12.00 -2.73 11.84
CA ASN A 34 -12.97 -3.67 11.26
C ASN A 34 -14.22 -2.97 10.69
N GLU A 35 -14.03 -1.81 10.07
CA GLU A 35 -15.08 -1.06 9.37
C GLU A 35 -15.39 -1.61 7.96
N GLY A 36 -14.75 -2.73 7.58
CA GLY A 36 -14.99 -3.46 6.33
C GLY A 36 -14.03 -3.16 5.19
N ALA A 37 -13.02 -2.30 5.39
CA ALA A 37 -12.00 -2.02 4.38
C ALA A 37 -11.06 -3.22 4.16
N ILE A 38 -10.67 -3.42 2.90
CA ILE A 38 -9.74 -4.47 2.48
C ILE A 38 -8.34 -3.86 2.31
N LEU A 39 -7.33 -4.58 2.78
CA LEU A 39 -5.94 -4.35 2.42
C LEU A 39 -5.52 -5.32 1.31
N LYS A 40 -5.01 -4.79 0.20
CA LYS A 40 -4.41 -5.58 -0.87
C LYS A 40 -3.03 -5.04 -1.23
N ILE A 41 -2.03 -5.92 -1.28
CA ILE A 41 -0.65 -5.57 -1.59
C ILE A 41 -0.15 -6.48 -2.72
N GLY A 42 0.38 -5.90 -3.79
CA GLY A 42 0.89 -6.64 -4.93
C GLY A 42 2.19 -7.39 -4.63
N LYS A 43 2.79 -7.93 -5.69
CA LYS A 43 4.02 -8.72 -5.66
C LYS A 43 5.25 -7.81 -5.69
N PHE A 44 6.38 -8.32 -5.18
CA PHE A 44 7.69 -7.66 -5.25
C PHE A 44 7.74 -6.24 -4.64
N CYS A 45 6.90 -5.95 -3.64
CA CYS A 45 6.98 -4.67 -2.94
C CYS A 45 8.07 -4.71 -1.86
N SER A 46 8.64 -3.54 -1.59
CA SER A 46 9.68 -3.34 -0.57
C SER A 46 9.18 -2.35 0.47
N PHE A 47 8.90 -2.84 1.69
CA PHE A 47 8.59 -1.99 2.83
C PHE A 47 9.84 -1.81 3.69
N ALA A 48 10.26 -0.56 3.87
CA ALA A 48 11.22 -0.23 4.92
C ALA A 48 10.59 -0.38 6.31
N GLU A 49 11.41 -0.21 7.35
CA GLU A 49 10.91 -0.19 8.73
C GLU A 49 9.97 0.99 8.99
N ASP A 50 9.12 0.85 10.01
CA ASP A 50 8.21 1.89 10.52
C ASP A 50 7.14 2.36 9.51
N VAL A 51 6.86 1.58 8.46
CA VAL A 51 5.74 1.88 7.57
C VAL A 51 4.42 1.59 8.28
N THR A 52 3.48 2.54 8.20
CA THR A 52 2.15 2.44 8.80
C THR A 52 1.05 2.50 7.74
N ILE A 53 0.05 1.64 7.84
CA ILE A 53 -1.11 1.58 6.97
C ILE A 53 -2.39 1.67 7.83
N PHE A 54 -3.22 2.67 7.56
CA PHE A 54 -4.54 2.81 8.18
C PHE A 54 -5.62 2.28 7.25
N LEU A 55 -6.50 1.42 7.75
CA LEU A 55 -7.70 0.93 7.04
C LEU A 55 -8.98 1.66 7.48
N GLY A 56 -8.90 2.57 8.44
CA GLY A 56 -10.01 3.42 8.86
C GLY A 56 -9.71 4.11 10.18
N GLY A 57 -10.66 4.13 11.10
CA GLY A 57 -10.52 4.82 12.40
C GLY A 57 -10.75 6.33 12.32
N GLU A 58 -11.37 6.83 11.25
CA GLU A 58 -11.65 8.25 11.09
C GLU A 58 -12.83 8.69 11.94
N HIS A 59 -12.73 9.92 12.44
CA HIS A 59 -13.84 10.60 13.09
C HIS A 59 -14.71 11.32 12.05
N HIS A 60 -16.01 11.43 12.32
CA HIS A 60 -16.93 12.17 11.48
C HIS A 60 -16.67 13.68 11.62
N THR A 61 -16.10 14.28 10.57
CA THR A 61 -15.95 15.74 10.46
C THR A 61 -17.19 16.41 9.84
N ASP A 62 -18.11 15.59 9.34
CA ASP A 62 -19.40 15.96 8.76
C ASP A 62 -20.58 15.86 9.76
N TRP A 63 -20.33 15.43 10.99
CA TRP A 63 -21.31 15.47 12.08
C TRP A 63 -21.15 16.74 12.92
N ILE A 64 -22.13 17.01 13.79
CA ILE A 64 -22.10 18.18 14.70
C ILE A 64 -20.85 18.15 15.61
N THR A 65 -20.33 16.96 15.94
CA THR A 65 -19.15 16.77 16.79
C THR A 65 -18.27 15.66 16.22
N THR A 66 -16.96 15.79 16.41
CA THR A 66 -16.00 14.73 16.13
C THR A 66 -15.82 13.77 17.32
N TYR A 67 -16.46 14.02 18.47
CA TYR A 67 -16.32 13.18 19.65
C TYR A 67 -16.95 11.78 19.43
N PRO A 68 -16.24 10.69 19.76
CA PRO A 68 -16.62 9.34 19.36
C PRO A 68 -17.65 8.70 20.31
N PHE A 69 -18.80 9.34 20.54
CA PHE A 69 -19.84 8.81 21.44
C PHE A 69 -20.20 7.35 21.17
N PRO A 70 -20.39 6.90 19.91
CA PRO A 70 -20.76 5.51 19.64
C PRO A 70 -19.64 4.51 19.98
N ALA A 71 -18.37 4.90 19.84
CA ALA A 71 -17.24 4.05 20.20
C ALA A 71 -17.04 3.99 21.74
N LEU A 72 -17.56 4.97 22.47
CA LEU A 72 -17.50 5.08 23.92
C LEU A 72 -18.85 4.76 24.59
N TYR A 73 -19.64 3.86 23.99
CA TYR A 73 -20.97 3.50 24.48
C TYR A 73 -21.00 2.94 25.92
N GLN A 74 -19.85 2.47 26.44
CA GLN A 74 -19.73 2.05 27.84
C GLN A 74 -19.89 3.22 28.83
N ILE A 75 -19.52 4.44 28.40
CA ILE A 75 -19.69 5.68 29.16
C ILE A 75 -20.99 6.37 28.73
N TRP A 76 -21.34 6.27 27.45
CA TRP A 76 -22.51 6.93 26.82
C TRP A 76 -23.47 5.89 26.22
N PRO A 77 -24.23 5.16 27.06
CA PRO A 77 -25.04 4.01 26.61
C PRO A 77 -26.13 4.39 25.60
N GLU A 78 -26.58 5.64 25.59
CA GLU A 78 -27.56 6.17 24.64
C GLU A 78 -27.03 6.16 23.19
N ALA A 79 -25.71 6.18 23.01
CA ALA A 79 -25.07 6.20 21.69
C ALA A 79 -24.82 4.81 21.10
N LYS A 80 -25.13 3.72 21.83
CA LYS A 80 -24.79 2.33 21.43
C LYS A 80 -25.32 1.91 20.04
N ASP A 81 -26.48 2.46 19.66
CA ASP A 81 -27.17 2.09 18.43
C ASP A 81 -26.86 3.05 17.27
N VAL A 82 -26.11 4.12 17.52
CA VAL A 82 -25.62 5.03 16.49
C VAL A 82 -24.59 4.26 15.64
N LYS A 83 -24.87 4.14 14.34
CA LYS A 83 -24.02 3.41 13.40
C LYS A 83 -23.10 4.35 12.61
N GLY A 84 -22.10 3.77 11.97
CA GLY A 84 -21.21 4.47 11.04
C GLY A 84 -19.94 5.04 11.65
N HIS A 85 -19.72 4.89 12.95
CA HIS A 85 -18.51 5.36 13.64
C HIS A 85 -17.76 4.19 14.33
N PRO A 86 -16.42 4.09 14.23
CA PRO A 86 -15.55 4.92 13.39
C PRO A 86 -15.86 4.77 11.89
N LYS A 87 -15.31 5.66 11.07
CA LYS A 87 -15.46 5.64 9.61
C LYS A 87 -14.15 5.27 8.91
N THR A 88 -14.27 4.49 7.83
CA THR A 88 -13.18 4.26 6.87
C THR A 88 -13.35 5.13 5.61
N LYS A 89 -12.24 5.53 4.97
CA LYS A 89 -12.23 6.10 3.61
C LYS A 89 -12.19 5.02 2.52
N GLY A 90 -12.21 3.74 2.90
CA GLY A 90 -12.25 2.59 2.00
C GLY A 90 -10.94 1.80 1.95
N ASP A 91 -10.84 0.94 0.95
CA ASP A 91 -9.74 0.00 0.78
C ASP A 91 -8.39 0.68 0.60
N VAL A 92 -7.33 0.00 1.06
CA VAL A 92 -5.95 0.34 0.70
C VAL A 92 -5.44 -0.69 -0.29
N ILE A 93 -5.09 -0.22 -1.48
CA ILE A 93 -4.64 -1.05 -2.60
C ILE A 93 -3.23 -0.61 -3.00
N ILE A 94 -2.24 -1.45 -2.75
CA ILE A 94 -0.85 -1.25 -3.17
C ILE A 94 -0.58 -2.18 -4.35
N GLY A 95 -0.11 -1.61 -5.46
CA GLY A 95 0.24 -2.32 -6.68
C GLY A 95 1.45 -3.25 -6.53
N ASN A 96 2.07 -3.61 -7.65
CA ASN A 96 3.28 -4.44 -7.70
C ASN A 96 4.53 -3.55 -7.80
N ASP A 97 5.70 -4.04 -7.40
CA ASP A 97 6.98 -3.30 -7.51
C ASP A 97 6.97 -1.93 -6.79
N VAL A 98 6.20 -1.80 -5.70
CA VAL A 98 6.14 -0.54 -4.95
C VAL A 98 7.26 -0.50 -3.91
N TRP A 99 8.02 0.60 -3.88
CA TRP A 99 8.99 0.85 -2.83
C TRP A 99 8.46 1.91 -1.85
N ILE A 100 8.39 1.55 -0.57
CA ILE A 100 7.86 2.40 0.49
C ILE A 100 8.96 2.66 1.51
N GLY A 101 9.40 3.92 1.57
CA GLY A 101 10.49 4.38 2.41
C GLY A 101 10.16 4.39 3.90
N TYR A 102 11.21 4.46 4.70
CA TYR A 102 11.16 4.40 6.16
C TYR A 102 10.15 5.37 6.77
N GLY A 103 9.32 4.90 7.70
CA GLY A 103 8.40 5.77 8.44
C GLY A 103 7.25 6.35 7.61
N ALA A 104 7.00 5.86 6.39
CA ALA A 104 5.90 6.35 5.57
C ALA A 104 4.54 5.92 6.16
N THR A 105 3.55 6.81 6.08
CA THR A 105 2.17 6.58 6.52
C THR A 105 1.23 6.58 5.32
N ILE A 106 0.43 5.53 5.18
CA ILE A 106 -0.58 5.38 4.14
C ILE A 106 -1.95 5.46 4.80
N LEU A 107 -2.76 6.45 4.43
CA LEU A 107 -4.11 6.62 4.98
C LEU A 107 -5.11 5.65 4.34
N SER A 108 -6.29 5.51 4.96
CA SER A 108 -7.38 4.68 4.42
C SER A 108 -7.90 5.22 3.08
N GLY A 109 -8.43 4.32 2.23
CA GLY A 109 -8.97 4.69 0.91
C GLY A 109 -7.93 4.95 -0.17
N ILE A 110 -6.65 4.67 0.08
CA ILE A 110 -5.56 5.02 -0.83
C ILE A 110 -5.20 3.86 -1.77
N THR A 111 -5.15 4.16 -3.07
CA THR A 111 -4.58 3.31 -4.10
C THR A 111 -3.20 3.81 -4.52
N ILE A 112 -2.18 2.94 -4.45
CA ILE A 112 -0.81 3.18 -4.91
C ILE A 112 -0.53 2.29 -6.11
N GLY A 113 -0.20 2.92 -7.24
CA GLY A 113 0.05 2.25 -8.52
C GLY A 113 1.32 1.41 -8.57
N ASN A 114 1.43 0.58 -9.60
CA ASN A 114 2.58 -0.30 -9.83
C ASN A 114 3.86 0.52 -10.00
N GLY A 115 4.97 0.05 -9.44
CA GLY A 115 6.26 0.70 -9.61
C GLY A 115 6.39 2.05 -8.90
N ALA A 116 5.40 2.49 -8.13
CA ALA A 116 5.44 3.76 -7.41
C ALA A 116 6.53 3.76 -6.31
N VAL A 117 6.99 4.96 -5.96
CA VAL A 117 7.98 5.17 -4.89
C VAL A 117 7.42 6.16 -3.88
N ILE A 118 7.33 5.74 -2.63
CA ILE A 118 6.92 6.58 -1.51
C ILE A 118 8.18 6.94 -0.72
N GLY A 119 8.52 8.24 -0.69
CA GLY A 119 9.67 8.72 0.07
C GLY A 119 9.53 8.47 1.57
N ALA A 120 10.66 8.45 2.27
CA ALA A 120 10.68 8.29 3.73
C ALA A 120 9.84 9.38 4.43
N ARG A 121 9.15 9.01 5.52
CA ARG A 121 8.27 9.86 6.35
C ARG A 121 7.18 10.60 5.58
N SER A 122 6.76 10.05 4.43
CA SER A 122 5.67 10.64 3.65
C SER A 122 4.32 10.29 4.26
N VAL A 123 3.38 11.22 4.24
CA VAL A 123 1.97 10.95 4.61
C VAL A 123 1.12 10.95 3.35
N VAL A 124 0.81 9.75 2.87
CA VAL A 124 0.07 9.53 1.62
C VAL A 124 -1.41 9.75 1.87
N THR A 125 -1.88 10.91 1.41
CA THR A 125 -3.26 11.40 1.58
C THR A 125 -4.10 11.30 0.30
N HIS A 126 -3.48 10.94 -0.82
CA HIS A 126 -4.11 10.87 -2.14
C HIS A 126 -3.54 9.66 -2.91
N ASN A 127 -4.31 9.15 -3.87
CA ASN A 127 -3.87 8.06 -4.74
C ASN A 127 -2.57 8.42 -5.48
N VAL A 128 -1.70 7.43 -5.68
CA VAL A 128 -0.43 7.57 -6.37
C VAL A 128 -0.50 6.78 -7.67
N ALA A 129 -0.24 7.43 -8.80
CA ALA A 129 -0.28 6.77 -10.10
C ALA A 129 0.93 5.82 -10.30
N ASP A 130 0.80 4.90 -11.25
CA ASP A 130 1.87 3.97 -11.62
C ASP A 130 3.19 4.72 -11.89
N TYR A 131 4.29 4.14 -11.40
CA TYR A 131 5.66 4.63 -11.54
C TYR A 131 5.86 6.09 -11.08
N THR A 132 4.97 6.62 -10.25
CA THR A 132 5.08 7.97 -9.70
C THR A 132 5.85 7.95 -8.39
N MET A 133 6.75 8.91 -8.23
CA MET A 133 7.50 9.14 -7.01
C MET A 133 6.84 10.28 -6.23
N VAL A 134 6.47 10.03 -4.98
CA VAL A 134 5.89 11.04 -4.08
C VAL A 134 6.73 11.15 -2.82
N ALA A 135 6.79 12.35 -2.22
CA ALA A 135 7.26 12.49 -0.85
C ALA A 135 6.63 13.68 -0.12
N GLY A 136 6.83 13.73 1.21
CA GLY A 136 6.43 14.85 2.06
C GLY A 136 5.18 14.59 2.90
N ASN A 137 4.83 15.57 3.72
CA ASN A 137 3.62 15.55 4.55
C ASN A 137 2.84 16.87 4.35
N PRO A 138 1.70 16.84 3.64
CA PRO A 138 1.16 15.70 2.90
C PRO A 138 2.04 15.34 1.69
N ALA A 139 2.03 14.07 1.27
CA ALA A 139 2.81 13.60 0.14
C ALA A 139 2.40 14.32 -1.16
N ARG A 140 3.40 14.70 -1.96
CA ARG A 140 3.23 15.37 -3.26
C ARG A 140 4.08 14.67 -4.31
N ILE A 141 3.62 14.73 -5.56
CA ILE A 141 4.37 14.21 -6.71
C ILE A 141 5.68 14.97 -6.84
N ILE A 142 6.79 14.23 -6.86
CA ILE A 142 8.11 14.77 -7.20
C ILE A 142 8.33 14.64 -8.70
N LYS A 143 8.20 13.42 -9.23
CA LYS A 143 8.36 13.08 -10.65
C LYS A 143 7.84 11.67 -10.94
N LYS A 144 7.73 11.31 -12.21
CA LYS A 144 7.59 9.92 -12.65
C LYS A 144 8.97 9.27 -12.80
N ARG A 145 9.08 7.96 -12.59
CA ARG A 145 10.31 7.18 -12.86
C ARG A 145 10.68 7.21 -14.34
N PHE A 146 9.67 7.17 -15.21
CA PHE A 146 9.80 7.12 -16.67
C PHE A 146 8.74 8.00 -17.36
N ASP A 147 8.86 8.17 -18.68
CA ASP A 147 7.83 8.82 -19.50
C ASP A 147 6.58 7.94 -19.65
N ASP A 148 5.45 8.54 -20.05
CA ASP A 148 4.16 7.87 -20.11
C ASP A 148 4.10 6.69 -21.09
N LYS A 149 4.80 6.77 -22.22
CA LYS A 149 4.85 5.67 -23.20
C LYS A 149 5.62 4.48 -22.61
N THR A 150 6.71 4.76 -21.92
CA THR A 150 7.49 3.74 -21.22
C THR A 150 6.68 3.08 -20.10
N ILE A 151 5.98 3.87 -19.28
CA ILE A 151 5.11 3.36 -18.20
C ILE A 151 4.04 2.44 -18.75
N GLN A 152 3.34 2.86 -19.82
CA GLN A 152 2.31 2.05 -20.46
C GLN A 152 2.88 0.70 -20.92
N ARG A 153 4.04 0.71 -21.59
CA ARG A 153 4.71 -0.52 -22.05
C ARG A 153 5.14 -1.41 -20.90
N LEU A 154 5.72 -0.85 -19.83
CA LEU A 154 6.10 -1.61 -18.65
C LEU A 154 4.90 -2.29 -17.99
N ASN A 155 3.76 -1.58 -17.88
CA ASN A 155 2.52 -2.16 -17.37
C ASN A 155 1.95 -3.29 -18.24
N LEU A 156 2.19 -3.26 -19.55
CA LEU A 156 1.81 -4.36 -20.45
C LEU A 156 2.67 -5.61 -20.22
N THR A 157 3.95 -5.45 -19.86
CA THR A 157 4.82 -6.62 -19.59
C THR A 157 4.32 -7.48 -18.43
N LYS A 158 3.73 -6.82 -17.41
CA LYS A 158 3.38 -7.40 -16.10
C LYS A 158 4.46 -8.37 -15.62
N TRP A 159 5.72 -7.93 -15.63
CA TRP A 159 6.87 -8.81 -15.35
C TRP A 159 6.75 -9.52 -13.99
N TRP A 160 6.09 -8.90 -13.02
CA TRP A 160 5.75 -9.48 -11.71
C TRP A 160 4.85 -10.73 -11.78
N ASN A 161 4.25 -11.03 -12.94
CA ASN A 161 3.48 -12.25 -13.20
C ASN A 161 4.20 -13.26 -14.08
N TRP A 162 5.45 -13.00 -14.50
CA TRP A 162 6.20 -13.97 -15.27
C TRP A 162 6.52 -15.22 -14.45
N PRO A 163 6.67 -16.39 -15.10
CA PRO A 163 7.26 -17.56 -14.46
C PRO A 163 8.62 -17.22 -13.87
N THR A 164 8.97 -17.77 -12.70
CA THR A 164 10.22 -17.44 -12.00
C THR A 164 11.46 -17.70 -12.87
N GLU A 165 11.45 -18.72 -13.73
CA GLU A 165 12.53 -18.98 -14.68
C GLU A 165 12.74 -17.82 -15.67
N LYS A 166 11.65 -17.26 -16.22
CA LYS A 166 11.73 -16.09 -17.11
C LYS A 166 12.27 -14.87 -16.36
N ILE A 167 11.90 -14.67 -15.09
CA ILE A 167 12.47 -13.61 -14.25
C ILE A 167 13.99 -13.82 -14.11
N ARG A 168 14.43 -15.03 -13.73
CA ARG A 168 15.85 -15.37 -13.57
C ARG A 168 16.66 -15.11 -14.85
N ASN A 169 16.14 -15.54 -16.00
CA ASN A 169 16.79 -15.33 -17.29
C ASN A 169 16.84 -13.86 -17.74
N ASN A 170 16.04 -12.98 -17.12
CA ASN A 170 15.97 -11.56 -17.43
C ASN A 170 16.53 -10.64 -16.33
N LEU A 171 17.18 -11.18 -15.29
CA LEU A 171 17.69 -10.37 -14.17
C LEU A 171 18.63 -9.26 -14.62
N ASN A 172 19.53 -9.53 -15.57
CA ASN A 172 20.43 -8.50 -16.10
C ASN A 172 19.68 -7.33 -16.77
N ASN A 173 18.52 -7.59 -17.36
CA ASN A 173 17.69 -6.55 -17.96
C ASN A 173 16.88 -5.81 -16.88
N LEU A 174 16.26 -6.54 -15.95
CA LEU A 174 15.47 -5.98 -14.83
C LEU A 174 16.33 -5.11 -13.90
N CYS A 175 17.58 -5.48 -13.70
CA CYS A 175 18.57 -4.74 -12.91
C CYS A 175 19.38 -3.75 -13.76
N SER A 176 18.77 -3.12 -14.75
CA SER A 176 19.44 -2.12 -15.61
C SER A 176 18.49 -0.98 -16.00
N SER A 177 19.05 0.08 -16.58
CA SER A 177 18.28 1.16 -17.20
C SER A 177 17.85 0.85 -18.65
N HIS A 178 18.16 -0.33 -19.19
CA HIS A 178 17.87 -0.71 -20.58
C HIS A 178 16.44 -1.20 -20.77
N ILE A 179 15.47 -0.34 -20.44
CA ILE A 179 14.03 -0.66 -20.43
C ILE A 179 13.59 -1.29 -21.76
N ASN A 180 14.08 -0.77 -22.89
CA ASN A 180 13.75 -1.26 -24.24
C ASN A 180 13.99 -2.77 -24.45
N LYS A 181 14.83 -3.42 -23.65
CA LYS A 181 15.05 -4.88 -23.72
C LYS A 181 13.93 -5.70 -23.07
N LEU A 182 13.11 -5.08 -22.22
CA LEU A 182 11.99 -5.72 -21.50
C LEU A 182 10.64 -5.48 -22.17
N ILE A 183 10.53 -4.40 -22.94
CA ILE A 183 9.29 -3.95 -23.58
C ILE A 183 9.36 -4.20 -25.09
N VAL A 184 9.49 -5.45 -25.54
CA VAL A 184 9.36 -5.74 -26.99
C VAL A 184 7.93 -5.46 -27.43
#